data_AF-A0A959NMR2-F1
#
_entry.id   AF-A0A959NMR2-F1
#
_cell.length_a   1.000
_cell.length_b   1.000
_cell.length_c   1.000
_cell.angle_alpha   90.00
_cell.angle_beta   90.00
_cell.angle_gamma   90.00
#
_symmetry.space_group_name_H-M   'P 1'
#
loop_
_entity.id
_entity.type
_entity.pdbx_description
1 polymer ?
#
loop_
_entity_poly.entity_id
_entity_poly.type
_entity_poly.pdbx_seq_one_letter_code
_entity_poly.pdbx_strand_id
1 'polypeptide(L)'
;NFNDLHVKERNENIYVLDINANQWGILRWDFSKYRDAIITEAGLLELTSQSVTLGGNYIKALGEDFGMEFGKVRVIEILSGDPLWDQSTVTYNTLTQNEKYSNVFNTQMVYDFDVVEGPVGKNYITISKPVLQRLVDGTTKGLLIRPLGAVDVSFYASENQDESNSAKLYFNNGNGN
;
A
#
# COMPACT_ATOMS: atom_id res chain seq x y z
N ASN A 1 14.07 1.71 1.37
CA ASN A 1 14.11 3.18 1.29
C ASN A 1 15.23 3.53 0.36
N PHE A 2 14.87 3.83 -0.89
CA PHE A 2 15.48 4.84 -1.75
C PHE A 2 14.41 5.11 -2.81
N ASN A 3 14.00 6.37 -3.02
CA ASN A 3 13.04 6.75 -4.06
C ASN A 3 13.61 6.61 -5.49
N ASP A 4 14.79 6.00 -5.60
CA ASP A 4 15.47 5.69 -6.85
C ASP A 4 15.50 4.18 -7.13
N LEU A 5 14.86 3.34 -6.32
CA LEU A 5 14.84 1.90 -6.55
C LEU A 5 14.18 1.63 -7.90
N HIS A 6 14.94 1.00 -8.80
CA HIS A 6 14.51 0.78 -10.16
C HIS A 6 14.93 -0.59 -10.68
N VAL A 7 14.15 -1.07 -11.64
CA VAL A 7 14.49 -2.22 -12.49
C VAL A 7 14.79 -1.73 -13.90
N LYS A 8 15.57 -2.50 -14.66
CA LYS A 8 15.81 -2.19 -16.07
C LYS A 8 14.78 -2.90 -16.94
N GLU A 9 13.99 -2.13 -17.67
CA GLU A 9 13.07 -2.64 -18.70
C GLU A 9 13.38 -1.97 -20.03
N ARG A 10 13.68 -2.74 -21.08
CA ARG A 10 13.92 -2.23 -22.44
C ARG A 10 14.94 -1.07 -22.51
N ASN A 11 15.98 -1.11 -21.67
CA ASN A 11 17.04 -0.10 -21.48
C ASN A 11 16.62 1.19 -20.76
N GLU A 12 15.44 1.23 -20.17
CA GLU A 12 14.97 2.31 -19.32
C GLU A 12 14.96 1.88 -17.85
N ASN A 13 15.11 2.86 -16.96
CA ASN A 13 14.94 2.65 -15.53
C ASN A 13 13.46 2.84 -15.19
N ILE A 14 12.84 1.79 -14.68
CA ILE A 14 11.47 1.80 -14.19
C ILE A 14 11.54 1.77 -12.66
N TYR A 15 11.00 2.82 -12.02
CA TYR A 15 10.99 2.94 -10.58
C TYR A 15 9.94 2.02 -9.96
N VAL A 16 10.29 1.38 -8.85
CA VAL A 16 9.42 0.39 -8.20
C VAL A 16 9.28 0.63 -6.71
N LEU A 17 8.07 0.39 -6.21
CA LEU A 17 7.78 0.25 -4.80
C LEU A 17 7.90 -1.24 -4.44
N ASP A 18 9.07 -1.61 -3.92
CA ASP A 18 9.31 -2.98 -3.47
C ASP A 18 8.86 -3.19 -2.02
N ILE A 19 8.19 -4.32 -1.78
CA ILE A 19 7.78 -4.80 -0.46
C ILE A 19 8.29 -6.23 -0.23
N ASN A 20 8.85 -6.47 0.94
CA ASN A 20 9.37 -7.76 1.37
C ASN A 20 9.39 -7.81 2.92
N ALA A 21 9.93 -8.89 3.50
CA ALA A 21 9.94 -9.08 4.95
C ALA A 21 10.59 -7.91 5.74
N ASN A 22 11.54 -7.20 5.12
CA ASN A 22 12.32 -6.11 5.73
C ASN A 22 11.98 -4.72 5.17
N GLN A 23 11.14 -4.64 4.15
CA GLN A 23 10.78 -3.40 3.48
C GLN A 23 9.27 -3.33 3.28
N TRP A 24 8.64 -2.27 3.80
CA TRP A 24 7.20 -2.05 3.65
C TRP A 24 6.95 -0.84 2.76
N GLY A 25 5.83 -0.86 2.05
CA GLY A 25 5.37 0.24 1.21
C GLY A 25 4.52 1.21 2.01
N ILE A 26 4.64 2.51 1.72
CA ILE A 26 3.81 3.56 2.31
C ILE A 26 3.21 4.35 1.16
N LEU A 27 1.89 4.50 1.16
CA LEU A 27 1.16 5.32 0.21
C LEU A 27 0.56 6.53 0.93
N ARG A 28 0.77 7.71 0.36
CA ARG A 28 0.19 8.98 0.82
C ARG A 28 -0.30 9.75 -0.38
N TRP A 29 -1.43 10.42 -0.20
CA TRP A 29 -2.03 11.31 -1.19
C TRP A 29 -2.24 12.68 -0.60
N ASP A 30 -2.30 13.70 -1.46
CA ASP A 30 -2.78 15.02 -1.10
C ASP A 30 -4.27 15.14 -1.48
N PHE A 31 -5.15 15.10 -0.48
CA PHE A 31 -6.59 15.28 -0.65
C PHE A 31 -7.06 16.72 -0.42
N SER A 32 -6.14 17.71 -0.39
CA SER A 32 -6.49 19.12 -0.14
C SER A 32 -7.62 19.64 -1.04
N LYS A 33 -7.70 19.17 -2.29
CA LYS A 33 -8.76 19.51 -3.26
C LYS A 33 -10.14 18.96 -2.92
N TYR A 34 -10.20 17.94 -2.07
CA TYR A 34 -11.41 17.26 -1.64
C TYR A 34 -11.73 17.53 -0.18
N ARG A 35 -11.11 18.57 0.40
CA ARG A 35 -11.41 18.99 1.76
C ARG A 35 -12.92 19.22 1.91
N ASP A 36 -13.49 18.67 2.97
CA ASP A 36 -14.94 18.71 3.28
C ASP A 36 -15.84 17.88 2.34
N ALA A 37 -15.25 17.11 1.41
CA ALA A 37 -16.02 16.19 0.59
C ALA A 37 -16.59 15.03 1.45
N ILE A 38 -17.84 14.69 1.18
CA ILE A 38 -18.50 13.55 1.82
C ILE A 38 -18.29 12.33 0.94
N ILE A 39 -17.58 11.33 1.46
CA ILE A 39 -17.44 10.04 0.81
C ILE A 39 -18.76 9.30 0.93
N THR A 40 -19.30 8.85 -0.20
CA THR A 40 -20.61 8.18 -0.25
C THR A 40 -20.48 6.67 -0.09
N GLU A 41 -19.43 6.09 -0.67
CA GLU A 41 -19.23 4.65 -0.85
C GLU A 41 -17.79 4.21 -0.54
N ALA A 42 -17.51 2.91 -0.66
CA ALA A 42 -16.14 2.41 -0.62
C ALA A 42 -15.36 2.88 -1.85
N GLY A 43 -14.04 3.04 -1.69
CA GLY A 43 -13.11 3.32 -2.79
C GLY A 43 -12.40 2.07 -3.29
N LEU A 44 -11.67 2.23 -4.38
CA LEU A 44 -10.84 1.20 -4.98
C LEU A 44 -9.42 1.70 -5.12
N LEU A 45 -8.47 1.04 -4.45
CA LEU A 45 -7.05 1.24 -4.68
C LEU A 45 -6.59 0.26 -5.77
N GLU A 46 -6.04 0.79 -6.86
CA GLU A 46 -5.38 0.03 -7.91
C GLU A 46 -3.87 0.09 -7.70
N LEU A 47 -3.24 -1.09 -7.64
CA LEU A 47 -1.79 -1.27 -7.65
C LEU A 47 -1.38 -2.15 -8.82
N THR A 48 -0.39 -1.71 -9.58
CA THR A 48 0.11 -2.46 -10.74
C THR A 48 1.38 -3.20 -10.36
N SER A 49 1.37 -4.53 -10.38
CA SER A 49 2.55 -5.35 -10.13
C SER A 49 3.56 -5.22 -11.27
N GLN A 50 4.82 -5.12 -10.91
CA GLN A 50 5.95 -5.22 -11.82
C GLN A 50 6.52 -6.65 -11.75
N SER A 51 6.75 -7.16 -10.54
CA SER A 51 7.20 -8.53 -10.31
C SER A 51 6.68 -9.06 -8.97
N VAL A 52 6.55 -10.39 -8.91
CA VAL A 52 6.04 -11.12 -7.75
C VAL A 52 6.89 -12.37 -7.58
N THR A 53 7.43 -12.56 -6.38
CA THR A 53 8.12 -13.78 -5.96
C THR A 53 7.42 -14.33 -4.72
N LEU A 54 6.90 -15.55 -4.83
CA LEU A 54 6.20 -16.25 -3.75
C LEU A 54 6.98 -17.49 -3.32
N GLY A 55 6.96 -17.81 -2.02
CA GLY A 55 7.64 -18.98 -1.48
C GLY A 55 7.06 -19.51 -0.17
N GLY A 56 7.82 -20.37 0.49
CA GLY A 56 7.53 -20.83 1.86
C GLY A 56 6.64 -22.08 1.98
N ASN A 57 5.82 -22.41 0.98
CA ASN A 57 4.92 -23.58 1.00
C ASN A 57 4.16 -23.74 2.34
N TYR A 58 3.49 -22.67 2.76
CA TYR A 58 2.92 -22.54 4.09
C TYR A 58 1.82 -23.55 4.39
N ILE A 59 1.01 -23.93 3.40
CA ILE A 59 -0.02 -24.98 3.57
C ILE A 59 0.61 -26.30 4.00
N LYS A 60 1.73 -26.71 3.38
CA LYS A 60 2.44 -27.93 3.77
C LYS A 60 3.04 -27.82 5.18
N ALA A 61 3.52 -26.64 5.56
CA ALA A 61 4.22 -26.43 6.82
C ALA A 61 3.26 -26.22 8.02
N LEU A 62 2.11 -25.58 7.81
CA LEU A 62 1.23 -25.08 8.86
C LEU A 62 -0.22 -25.61 8.77
N GLY A 63 -0.53 -26.43 7.75
CA GLY A 63 -1.89 -26.87 7.46
C GLY A 63 -2.67 -25.86 6.63
N GLU A 64 -3.83 -26.26 6.14
CA GLU A 64 -4.67 -25.44 5.24
C GLU A 64 -5.16 -24.16 5.92
N ASP A 65 -5.76 -24.29 7.10
CA ASP A 65 -6.39 -23.18 7.85
C ASP A 65 -5.43 -22.01 8.15
N PHE A 66 -4.18 -22.30 8.52
CA PHE A 66 -3.18 -21.27 8.81
C PHE A 66 -2.33 -20.92 7.59
N GLY A 67 -1.99 -21.92 6.78
CA GLY A 67 -1.12 -21.74 5.63
C GLY A 67 -1.71 -20.82 4.56
N MET A 68 -3.04 -20.79 4.43
CA MET A 68 -3.77 -19.94 3.49
C MET A 68 -3.72 -18.44 3.82
N GLU A 69 -3.28 -18.06 5.02
CA GLU A 69 -3.13 -16.65 5.44
C GLU A 69 -1.81 -16.02 4.95
N PHE A 70 -0.88 -16.85 4.47
CA PHE A 70 0.41 -16.41 3.93
C PHE A 70 0.39 -16.37 2.40
N GLY A 71 1.41 -15.76 1.79
CA GLY A 71 1.46 -15.57 0.34
C GLY A 71 0.71 -14.32 -0.14
N LYS A 72 0.19 -13.51 0.79
CA LYS A 72 -0.66 -12.35 0.52
C LYS A 72 0.05 -11.04 0.80
N VAL A 73 -0.51 -9.96 0.28
CA VAL A 73 -0.14 -8.59 0.66
C VAL A 73 -1.26 -7.98 1.50
N ARG A 74 -0.87 -7.35 2.60
CA ARG A 74 -1.76 -6.69 3.55
C ARG A 74 -1.71 -5.18 3.39
N VAL A 75 -2.87 -4.56 3.32
CA VAL A 75 -3.04 -3.10 3.39
C VAL A 75 -3.51 -2.73 4.79
N ILE A 76 -2.91 -1.69 5.38
CA ILE A 76 -3.14 -1.26 6.75
C ILE A 76 -3.26 0.27 6.78
N GLU A 77 -4.23 0.78 7.52
CA GLU A 77 -4.38 2.22 7.72
C GLU A 77 -3.31 2.76 8.68
N ILE A 78 -2.70 3.91 8.37
CA ILE A 78 -1.75 4.61 9.23
C ILE A 78 -2.51 5.67 10.03
N LEU A 79 -2.74 5.41 11.32
CA LEU A 79 -3.55 6.26 12.20
C LEU A 79 -2.76 7.46 12.78
N SER A 80 -1.46 7.30 12.99
CA SER A 80 -0.59 8.29 13.64
C SER A 80 0.82 8.24 13.07
N GLY A 81 1.79 8.87 13.75
CA GLY A 81 3.17 8.98 13.29
C GLY A 81 3.45 10.32 12.62
N ASP A 82 4.60 10.42 11.95
CA ASP A 82 5.04 11.64 11.29
C ASP A 82 4.19 11.92 10.03
N PRO A 83 3.35 12.97 9.98
CA PRO A 83 2.56 13.27 8.79
C PRO A 83 3.39 13.89 7.66
N LEU A 84 4.57 14.43 7.98
CA LEU A 84 5.45 15.16 7.07
C LEU A 84 6.68 14.34 6.70
N TRP A 85 6.60 13.00 6.80
CA TRP A 85 7.69 12.12 6.43
C TRP A 85 8.17 12.44 5.00
N ASP A 86 9.49 12.39 4.86
CA ASP A 86 10.20 12.59 3.61
C ASP A 86 10.57 11.22 3.03
N GLN A 87 10.16 10.99 1.78
CA GLN A 87 10.36 9.73 1.07
C GLN A 87 11.83 9.31 0.98
N SER A 88 12.75 10.27 0.93
CA SER A 88 14.19 10.01 0.82
C SER A 88 14.84 9.57 2.13
N THR A 89 14.19 9.81 3.28
CA THR A 89 14.78 9.58 4.62
C THR A 89 13.91 8.75 5.55
N VAL A 90 12.66 8.44 5.17
CA VAL A 90 11.72 7.70 6.02
C VAL A 90 12.22 6.30 6.38
N THR A 91 12.16 5.99 7.66
CA THR A 91 12.42 4.66 8.24
C THR A 91 11.22 4.27 9.10
N TYR A 92 11.18 3.02 9.56
CA TYR A 92 10.17 2.61 10.54
C TYR A 92 10.16 3.52 11.78
N ASN A 93 11.33 3.84 12.33
CA ASN A 93 11.43 4.64 13.55
C ASN A 93 11.04 6.11 13.34
N THR A 94 11.40 6.70 12.19
CA THR A 94 11.03 8.09 11.91
C THR A 94 9.55 8.22 11.59
N LEU A 95 8.98 7.28 10.83
CA LEU A 95 7.54 7.23 10.54
C LEU A 95 6.73 7.06 11.83
N THR A 96 7.11 6.09 12.67
CA THR A 96 6.39 5.78 13.91
C THR A 96 6.70 6.76 15.04
N GLN A 97 7.71 7.61 14.89
CA GLN A 97 8.24 8.44 15.97
C GLN A 97 8.59 7.64 17.24
N ASN A 98 9.01 6.39 17.07
CA ASN A 98 9.28 5.40 18.13
C ASN A 98 8.05 4.98 18.97
N GLU A 99 6.84 5.31 18.53
CA GLU A 99 5.62 4.80 19.14
C GLU A 99 5.43 3.31 18.89
N LYS A 100 4.61 2.67 19.73
CA LYS A 100 4.25 1.26 19.54
C LYS A 100 3.50 1.08 18.23
N TYR A 101 3.73 -0.05 17.55
CA TYR A 101 3.04 -0.43 16.31
C TYR A 101 1.52 -0.20 16.39
N SER A 102 0.88 -0.63 17.47
CA SER A 102 -0.57 -0.51 17.69
C SER A 102 -1.09 0.92 17.84
N ASN A 103 -0.21 1.88 18.14
CA ASN A 103 -0.56 3.30 18.25
C ASN A 103 -0.49 4.02 16.90
N VAL A 104 0.30 3.47 15.96
CA VAL A 104 0.59 4.09 14.66
C VAL A 104 -0.23 3.45 13.55
N PHE A 105 -0.41 2.13 13.59
CA PHE A 105 -1.08 1.37 12.55
C PHE A 105 -2.37 0.77 13.08
N ASN A 106 -3.41 0.76 12.25
CA ASN A 106 -4.66 0.11 12.58
C ASN A 106 -4.44 -1.40 12.72
N THR A 107 -4.65 -1.93 13.92
CA THR A 107 -4.48 -3.37 14.20
C THR A 107 -5.64 -4.21 13.69
N GLN A 108 -6.78 -3.58 13.40
CA GLN A 108 -7.90 -4.22 12.72
C GLN A 108 -7.59 -4.22 11.22
N MET A 109 -7.57 -5.42 10.63
CA MET A 109 -7.21 -5.63 9.21
C MET A 109 -8.06 -4.77 8.27
N VAL A 110 -7.45 -4.16 7.25
CA VAL A 110 -8.19 -3.46 6.20
C VAL A 110 -8.51 -4.42 5.06
N TYR A 111 -7.49 -5.09 4.52
CA TYR A 111 -7.65 -6.04 3.42
C TYR A 111 -6.35 -6.85 3.21
N ASP A 112 -6.50 -8.15 2.95
CA ASP A 112 -5.43 -9.00 2.43
C ASP A 112 -5.81 -9.43 1.01
N PHE A 113 -4.84 -9.41 0.10
CA PHE A 113 -5.07 -9.81 -1.28
C PHE A 113 -3.95 -10.69 -1.81
N ASP A 114 -4.34 -11.63 -2.67
CA ASP A 114 -3.41 -12.36 -3.53
C ASP A 114 -2.97 -11.42 -4.65
N VAL A 115 -1.66 -11.28 -4.83
CA VAL A 115 -1.11 -10.39 -5.85
C VAL A 115 -1.27 -11.07 -7.21
N VAL A 116 -1.81 -10.33 -8.18
CA VAL A 116 -1.82 -10.75 -9.58
C VAL A 116 -0.38 -10.86 -10.07
N GLU A 117 0.03 -12.07 -10.41
CA GLU A 117 1.40 -12.35 -10.87
C GLU A 117 1.67 -11.77 -12.26
N GLY A 118 2.93 -11.41 -12.49
CA GLY A 118 3.43 -10.89 -13.77
C GLY A 118 3.45 -9.37 -13.86
N PRO A 119 4.19 -8.83 -14.85
CA PRO A 119 4.27 -7.40 -15.06
C PRO A 119 2.93 -6.86 -15.58
N VAL A 120 2.58 -5.66 -15.14
CA VAL A 120 1.34 -4.94 -15.50
C VAL A 120 0.07 -5.60 -14.91
N GLY A 121 0.22 -6.47 -13.90
CA GLY A 121 -0.89 -7.11 -13.21
C GLY A 121 -1.64 -6.12 -12.31
N LYS A 122 -2.94 -5.95 -12.54
CA LYS A 122 -3.75 -4.98 -11.78
C LYS A 122 -4.38 -5.62 -10.55
N ASN A 123 -4.07 -5.05 -9.39
CA ASN A 123 -4.59 -5.46 -8.10
C ASN A 123 -5.59 -4.41 -7.63
N TYR A 124 -6.81 -4.82 -7.32
CA TYR A 124 -7.86 -3.92 -6.87
C TYR A 124 -8.22 -4.21 -5.42
N ILE A 125 -8.00 -3.22 -4.56
CA ILE A 125 -8.17 -3.31 -3.12
C ILE A 125 -9.31 -2.40 -2.70
N THR A 126 -10.35 -2.97 -2.09
CA THR A 126 -11.47 -2.18 -1.57
C THR A 126 -11.03 -1.42 -0.33
N ILE A 127 -11.13 -0.09 -0.38
CA ILE A 127 -10.92 0.79 0.77
C ILE A 127 -12.29 1.14 1.34
N SER A 128 -12.55 0.68 2.57
CA SER A 128 -13.84 0.94 3.21
C SER A 128 -14.15 2.44 3.28
N LYS A 129 -15.44 2.78 3.13
CA LYS A 129 -15.96 4.14 3.29
C LYS A 129 -15.37 4.90 4.50
N PRO A 130 -15.35 4.36 5.73
CA PRO A 130 -14.80 5.09 6.88
C PRO A 130 -13.29 5.35 6.78
N VAL A 131 -12.50 4.44 6.21
CA VAL A 131 -11.06 4.67 5.99
C VAL A 131 -10.86 5.76 4.94
N LEU A 132 -11.64 5.69 3.85
CA LEU A 132 -11.58 6.66 2.77
C LEU A 132 -12.02 8.07 3.23
N GLN A 133 -13.06 8.17 4.06
CA GLN A 133 -13.45 9.45 4.66
C GLN A 133 -12.30 10.01 5.50
N ARG A 134 -11.65 9.19 6.33
CA ARG A 134 -10.50 9.64 7.12
C ARG A 134 -9.30 10.05 6.27
N LEU A 135 -9.08 9.40 5.12
CA LEU A 135 -8.05 9.78 4.13
C LEU A 135 -8.32 11.21 3.63
N VAL A 136 -9.56 11.48 3.22
CA VAL A 136 -9.97 12.80 2.74
C VAL A 136 -9.93 13.86 3.83
N ASP A 137 -10.37 13.53 5.05
CA ASP A 137 -10.33 14.44 6.21
C ASP A 137 -8.90 14.71 6.73
N GLY A 138 -7.91 13.91 6.29
CA GLY A 138 -6.51 13.98 6.77
C GLY A 138 -6.29 13.42 8.18
N THR A 139 -7.27 12.68 8.71
CA THR A 139 -7.19 12.06 10.05
C THR A 139 -6.43 10.75 10.03
N THR A 140 -6.41 10.04 8.89
CA THR A 140 -5.41 9.00 8.61
C THR A 140 -4.24 9.58 7.82
N LYS A 141 -3.04 9.03 8.01
CA LYS A 141 -1.77 9.54 7.46
C LYS A 141 -1.33 8.82 6.19
N GLY A 142 -2.12 7.85 5.73
CA GLY A 142 -1.87 7.08 4.53
C GLY A 142 -2.21 5.60 4.72
N LEU A 143 -1.70 4.80 3.78
CA LEU A 143 -1.81 3.34 3.81
C LEU A 143 -0.41 2.73 3.87
N LEU A 144 -0.25 1.72 4.72
CA LEU A 144 0.91 0.85 4.78
C LEU A 144 0.60 -0.42 3.99
N ILE A 145 1.56 -0.89 3.21
CA ILE A 145 1.50 -2.14 2.47
C ILE A 145 2.64 -3.04 2.95
N ARG A 146 2.32 -4.26 3.37
CA ARG A 146 3.31 -5.23 3.84
C ARG A 146 3.01 -6.65 3.37
N PRO A 147 4.02 -7.49 3.17
CA PRO A 147 3.80 -8.89 2.86
C PRO A 147 3.35 -9.70 4.09
N LEU A 148 2.68 -10.82 3.82
CA LEU A 148 2.38 -11.87 4.79
C LEU A 148 3.13 -13.15 4.42
N GLY A 149 4.27 -13.37 5.08
CA GLY A 149 5.16 -14.50 4.81
C GLY A 149 6.22 -14.19 3.77
N ALA A 150 6.70 -15.24 3.09
CA ALA A 150 7.74 -15.20 2.07
C ALA A 150 7.14 -14.71 0.75
N VAL A 151 6.96 -13.40 0.69
CA VAL A 151 6.39 -12.66 -0.45
C VAL A 151 7.29 -11.45 -0.68
N ASP A 152 7.90 -11.41 -1.87
CA ASP A 152 8.64 -10.24 -2.36
C ASP A 152 7.90 -9.72 -3.59
N VAL A 153 7.43 -8.47 -3.55
CA VAL A 153 6.58 -7.89 -4.58
C VAL A 153 7.06 -6.49 -4.88
N SER A 154 7.25 -6.21 -6.17
CA SER A 154 7.49 -4.86 -6.68
C SER A 154 6.24 -4.37 -7.39
N PHE A 155 5.78 -3.17 -7.04
CA PHE A 155 4.75 -2.44 -7.77
C PHE A 155 5.38 -1.29 -8.57
N TYR A 156 4.78 -0.88 -9.67
CA TYR A 156 5.21 0.33 -10.37
C TYR A 156 5.04 1.56 -9.46
N ALA A 157 6.11 2.32 -9.28
CA ALA A 157 6.12 3.51 -8.43
C ALA A 157 5.55 4.74 -9.16
N SER A 158 5.15 5.76 -8.41
CA SER A 158 4.62 7.03 -8.93
C SER A 158 5.67 7.88 -9.65
N GLU A 159 6.95 7.60 -9.42
CA GLU A 159 8.10 8.26 -10.05
C GLU A 159 8.24 7.87 -11.53
N ASN A 160 7.55 6.82 -11.97
CA ASN A 160 7.44 6.51 -13.38
C ASN A 160 6.64 7.60 -14.11
N GLN A 161 7.10 8.00 -15.30
CA GLN A 161 6.38 8.94 -16.16
C GLN A 161 5.12 8.32 -16.80
N ASP A 162 4.94 7.01 -16.66
CA ASP A 162 3.78 6.29 -17.18
C ASP A 162 2.65 6.25 -16.14
N GLU A 163 1.74 7.22 -16.24
CA GLU A 163 0.55 7.31 -15.39
C GLU A 163 -0.35 6.06 -15.50
N SER A 164 -0.24 5.25 -16.56
CA SER A 164 -1.11 4.08 -16.74
C SER A 164 -0.90 3.02 -15.66
N ASN A 165 0.33 2.90 -15.16
CA ASN A 165 0.76 1.88 -14.19
C ASN A 165 0.89 2.40 -12.75
N SER A 166 0.83 3.72 -12.55
CA SER A 166 0.87 4.34 -11.23
C SER A 166 -0.25 3.88 -10.30
N ALA A 167 0.00 3.89 -8.99
CA ALA A 167 -1.01 3.60 -7.98
C ALA A 167 -2.14 4.63 -8.03
N LYS A 168 -3.40 4.16 -8.07
CA LYS A 168 -4.58 5.02 -8.21
C LYS A 168 -5.59 4.73 -7.11
N LEU A 169 -6.16 5.78 -6.54
CA LEU A 169 -7.29 5.66 -5.63
C LEU A 169 -8.54 6.23 -6.29
N TYR A 170 -9.48 5.36 -6.64
CA TYR A 170 -10.76 5.73 -7.20
C TYR A 170 -11.80 5.84 -6.09
N PHE A 171 -12.59 6.91 -6.10
CA PHE A 171 -13.68 7.08 -5.16
C PHE A 171 -14.74 8.03 -5.69
N ASN A 172 -15.96 7.86 -5.17
CA ASN A 172 -17.08 8.76 -5.39
C ASN A 172 -17.20 9.71 -4.20
N ASN A 173 -17.33 11.01 -4.48
CA ASN A 173 -17.70 12.01 -3.51
C ASN A 173 -19.08 12.58 -3.83
N GLY A 174 -19.83 12.93 -2.79
CA GLY A 174 -21.02 13.76 -2.91
C GLY A 174 -20.65 15.24 -2.86
N ASN A 175 -21.49 16.09 -3.45
CA ASN A 175 -21.44 17.51 -3.12
C ASN A 175 -21.81 17.65 -1.64
N GLY A 176 -20.87 18.14 -0.82
CA GLY A 176 -21.23 18.74 0.46
C GLY A 176 -22.16 19.92 0.19
N ASN A 177 -23.24 20.06 0.96
CA ASN A 177 -24.06 21.27 0.95
C ASN A 177 -23.22 22.50 1.30
#